data_AF-A0A8G1UCG0-F1
#
_entry.id   AF-A0A8G1UCG0-F1
#
_cell.length_a   1.000
_cell.length_b   1.000
_cell.length_c   1.000
_cell.angle_alpha   90.00
_cell.angle_beta   90.00
_cell.angle_gamma   90.00
#
_symmetry.space_group_name_H-M   'P 1'
#
loop_
_entity.id
_entity.type
_entity.pdbx_description
1 polymer ?
#
loop_
_entity_poly.entity_id
_entity_poly.type
_entity_poly.pdbx_seq_one_letter_code
_entity_poly.pdbx_strand_id
1 'polypeptide(L)'
;MGDMQLWDDNPTMVDLLGFTPIVDTVVAALNAPALDPVTIGVQSPWGGGKSTVLRILEGKLRQQPGTTVVRLDPWEFDDQFDVRGTVIAEVLQHLLSTYGKEHEDLDTKVTTLLDRIGSSRVAASLSQGKLVAQSKELIEALTPKSKKDTKSLAGFREAFAELIDSIVGLKRLVVLVDDLDRCLPDAVMASLEAIKLFLSVKKVAFVLAADQEMVRESIAASLDATGRGERFATRYLEKIVQVPLSLPRVGTDEAATYITLLLSAGLCPEPANYEALVQHAQRRRALGLSPVLSDLTGLPWAPDPDTIGLASRLASGMAAHRAGSPRSIKRFLNAFSLRSKIAEGQGITIEPAVIAKLMLLEDSHAKDFEVLASLPDSSRGALLEHWQAWGRGEREDKPEGISDASKLWAASEPDLARAPFGPYLTLAASLISLEVAATLTQEQLTWVMDLASEADLDRRQTQELIVTRPVTEQRAVTEGLVQRARRETKVDPLVESLVYLARHTEELRTEIAEGLWHVRDMLTPAGIYDMSQSDVPELIAVVAKLADATDIDAMLQQAAVEARDRG
;
A
#
# COMPACT_ATOMS: atom_id res chain seq x y z
N MET A 1 -24.49 -2.83 20.92
CA MET A 1 -23.53 -2.49 19.86
C MET A 1 -22.16 -2.45 20.51
N GLY A 2 -21.30 -3.45 20.26
CA GLY A 2 -19.88 -3.29 20.58
C GLY A 2 -19.27 -2.31 19.59
N ASP A 3 -18.44 -1.38 20.07
CA ASP A 3 -17.77 -0.40 19.22
C ASP A 3 -16.91 -1.10 18.15
N MET A 4 -16.90 -0.53 16.94
CA MET A 4 -16.06 -1.02 15.85
C MET A 4 -14.60 -0.66 16.13
N GLN A 5 -13.76 -1.68 16.33
CA GLN A 5 -12.32 -1.46 16.46
C GLN A 5 -11.69 -1.32 15.08
N LEU A 6 -11.07 -0.16 14.83
CA LEU A 6 -10.25 0.12 13.66
C LEU A 6 -8.83 0.50 14.13
N TRP A 7 -7.85 0.15 13.31
CA TRP A 7 -6.44 0.41 13.55
C TRP A 7 -5.91 1.43 12.55
N ASP A 8 -5.36 2.52 13.08
CA ASP A 8 -4.73 3.56 12.29
C ASP A 8 -3.43 3.05 11.64
N ASP A 9 -3.20 3.46 10.39
CA ASP A 9 -1.99 3.14 9.62
C ASP A 9 -0.79 4.04 9.97
N ASN A 10 -0.97 5.03 10.84
CA ASN A 10 0.10 5.94 11.27
C ASN A 10 1.23 5.25 12.07
N PRO A 11 2.45 5.82 12.03
CA PRO A 11 3.58 5.35 12.84
C PRO A 11 3.29 5.50 14.33
N THR A 12 3.76 4.57 15.15
CA THR A 12 3.52 4.57 16.62
C THR A 12 4.82 4.64 17.43
N MET A 13 4.71 5.10 18.68
CA MET A 13 5.79 5.00 19.68
C MET A 13 5.78 3.66 20.41
N VAL A 14 4.66 2.92 20.36
CA VAL A 14 4.50 1.65 21.06
C VAL A 14 5.08 0.53 20.21
N ASP A 15 6.13 -0.10 20.70
CA ASP A 15 6.81 -1.17 19.98
C ASP A 15 6.09 -2.52 20.14
N LEU A 16 5.19 -2.80 19.19
CA LEU A 16 4.45 -4.06 19.13
C LEU A 16 5.17 -5.17 18.36
N LEU A 17 6.26 -4.87 17.66
CA LEU A 17 6.97 -5.79 16.75
C LEU A 17 8.41 -6.10 17.19
N GLY A 18 8.86 -5.52 18.30
CA GLY A 18 10.21 -5.73 18.81
C GLY A 18 11.28 -4.97 18.02
N PHE A 19 10.99 -3.77 17.51
CA PHE A 19 11.98 -2.89 16.90
C PHE A 19 12.96 -2.25 17.90
N THR A 20 12.68 -2.30 19.20
CA THR A 20 13.50 -1.68 20.25
C THR A 20 14.99 -2.05 20.16
N PRO A 21 15.41 -3.33 20.01
CA PRO A 21 16.82 -3.69 19.87
C PRO A 21 17.47 -3.13 18.60
N ILE A 22 16.71 -3.03 17.50
CA ILE A 22 17.17 -2.42 16.24
C ILE A 22 17.42 -0.94 16.47
N VAL A 23 16.47 -0.24 17.07
CA VAL A 23 16.60 1.18 17.40
C VAL A 23 17.77 1.43 18.34
N ASP A 24 17.96 0.60 19.37
CA ASP A 24 19.10 0.71 20.30
C ASP A 24 20.45 0.55 19.58
N THR A 25 20.50 -0.36 18.59
CA THR A 25 21.69 -0.53 17.75
C THR A 25 21.96 0.71 16.90
N VAL A 26 20.92 1.31 16.32
CA VAL A 26 21.04 2.57 15.56
C VAL A 26 21.52 3.69 16.49
N VAL A 27 20.96 3.84 17.69
CA VAL A 27 21.39 4.82 18.68
C VAL A 27 22.86 4.63 19.06
N ALA A 28 23.29 3.39 19.28
CA ALA A 28 24.69 3.08 19.60
C ALA A 28 25.63 3.45 18.45
N ALA A 29 25.24 3.14 17.20
CA ALA A 29 26.00 3.50 16.01
C ALA A 29 26.09 5.02 15.81
N LEU A 30 24.98 5.74 16.05
CA LEU A 30 24.97 7.20 16.03
C LEU A 30 25.93 7.76 17.09
N ASN A 31 25.97 7.20 18.29
CA ASN A 31 26.84 7.70 19.37
C ASN A 31 28.31 7.27 19.26
N ALA A 32 28.67 6.38 18.33
CA ALA A 32 30.03 5.90 18.17
C ALA A 32 30.96 6.99 17.57
N PRO A 33 32.00 7.46 18.29
CA PRO A 33 32.91 8.50 17.77
C PRO A 33 33.68 8.07 16.52
N ALA A 34 33.97 6.77 16.40
CA ALA A 34 34.67 6.21 15.24
C ALA A 34 33.84 6.25 13.95
N LEU A 35 32.53 6.46 14.07
CA LEU A 35 31.63 6.59 12.94
C LEU A 35 31.25 8.05 12.66
N ASP A 36 31.69 9.05 13.42
CA ASP A 36 31.33 10.45 13.19
C ASP A 36 32.12 11.06 12.00
N PRO A 37 31.46 11.55 10.93
CA PRO A 37 30.02 11.56 10.62
C PRO A 37 29.50 10.25 9.96
N VAL A 38 28.24 9.89 10.25
CA VAL A 38 27.62 8.63 9.77
C VAL A 38 26.27 8.83 9.08
N THR A 39 26.00 8.07 8.03
CA THR A 39 24.67 7.84 7.45
C THR A 39 24.30 6.38 7.62
N ILE A 40 23.18 6.15 8.27
CA ILE A 40 22.59 4.82 8.47
C ILE A 40 21.40 4.71 7.54
N GLY A 41 21.32 3.65 6.73
CA GLY A 41 20.17 3.38 5.87
C GLY A 41 19.27 2.33 6.52
N VAL A 42 18.03 2.68 6.85
CA VAL A 42 17.00 1.76 7.35
C VAL A 42 16.17 1.28 6.17
N GLN A 43 16.43 0.06 5.71
CA GLN A 43 15.81 -0.50 4.52
C GLN A 43 14.67 -1.46 4.86
N SER A 44 13.54 -1.27 4.19
CA SER A 44 12.43 -2.22 4.19
C SER A 44 11.49 -1.93 3.01
N PRO A 45 10.80 -2.95 2.46
CA PRO A 45 9.69 -2.75 1.54
C PRO A 45 8.60 -1.84 2.11
N TRP A 46 7.73 -1.35 1.23
CA TRP A 46 6.57 -0.55 1.60
C TRP A 46 5.74 -1.19 2.72
N GLY A 47 5.42 -0.41 3.76
CA GLY A 47 4.62 -0.86 4.89
C GLY A 47 5.36 -1.67 5.96
N GLY A 48 6.65 -1.97 5.79
CA GLY A 48 7.44 -2.79 6.73
C GLY A 48 7.92 -2.09 8.02
N GLY A 49 7.36 -0.92 8.37
CA GLY A 49 7.59 -0.29 9.68
C GLY A 49 8.70 0.76 9.77
N LYS A 50 9.30 1.17 8.65
CA LYS A 50 10.34 2.22 8.56
C LYS A 50 10.05 3.47 9.39
N SER A 51 8.91 4.13 9.14
CA SER A 51 8.49 5.32 9.86
C SER A 51 8.22 5.08 11.35
N THR A 52 7.82 3.86 11.75
CA THR A 52 7.67 3.48 13.17
C THR A 52 9.03 3.37 13.84
N VAL A 53 10.01 2.76 13.17
CA VAL A 53 11.40 2.72 13.64
C VAL A 53 11.96 4.13 13.82
N LEU A 54 11.77 5.02 12.84
CA LEU A 54 12.19 6.43 12.95
C LEU A 54 11.50 7.16 14.10
N ARG A 55 10.21 6.92 14.33
CA ARG A 55 9.45 7.54 15.43
C ARG A 55 9.96 7.09 16.80
N ILE A 56 10.21 5.79 16.99
CA ILE A 56 10.80 5.25 18.23
C ILE A 56 12.23 5.80 18.43
N LEU A 57 13.02 5.84 17.35
CA LEU A 57 14.38 6.38 17.35
C LEU A 57 14.41 7.85 17.75
N GLU A 58 13.54 8.67 17.15
CA GLU A 58 13.38 10.08 17.49
C GLU A 58 13.10 10.27 18.98
N GLY A 59 12.17 9.48 19.54
CA GLY A 59 11.85 9.55 20.96
C GLY A 59 13.06 9.25 21.87
N LYS A 60 13.91 8.28 21.50
CA LYS A 60 15.13 7.96 22.25
C LYS A 60 16.21 9.03 22.08
N LEU A 61 16.39 9.57 20.88
CA LEU A 61 17.40 10.58 20.59
C LEU A 61 17.09 11.92 21.27
N ARG A 62 15.82 12.35 21.28
CA ARG A 62 15.39 13.59 21.95
C ARG A 62 15.61 13.58 23.46
N GLN A 63 15.76 12.41 24.08
CA GLN A 63 16.09 12.27 25.50
C GLN A 63 17.60 12.43 25.78
N GLN A 64 18.46 12.45 24.75
CA GLN A 64 19.91 12.52 24.93
C GLN A 64 20.41 13.97 25.02
N PRO A 65 21.08 14.37 26.11
CA PRO A 65 21.57 15.73 26.27
C PRO A 65 22.55 16.14 25.17
N GLY A 66 22.25 17.25 24.50
CA GLY A 66 23.06 17.80 23.41
C GLY A 66 22.82 17.14 22.05
N THR A 67 21.76 16.35 21.89
CA THR A 67 21.33 15.80 20.60
C THR A 67 20.16 16.59 20.05
N THR A 68 20.29 17.12 18.83
CA THR A 68 19.22 17.75 18.07
C THR A 68 18.76 16.79 16.99
N VAL A 69 17.45 16.63 16.84
CA VAL A 69 16.84 15.74 15.84
C VAL A 69 16.01 16.57 14.88
N VAL A 70 16.36 16.52 13.60
CA VAL A 70 15.58 17.12 12.51
C VAL A 70 14.90 15.99 11.76
N ARG A 71 13.58 16.06 11.59
CA ARG A 71 12.84 15.15 10.72
C ARG A 71 12.63 15.84 9.38
N LEU A 72 12.89 15.10 8.31
CA LEU A 72 12.79 15.58 6.96
C LEU A 72 12.06 14.54 6.12
N ASP A 73 11.01 15.00 5.44
CA ASP A 73 10.23 14.18 4.52
C ASP A 73 10.33 14.85 3.13
N PRO A 74 11.26 14.40 2.26
CA PRO A 74 11.45 15.04 0.97
C PRO A 74 10.21 14.93 0.07
N TRP A 75 9.29 14.00 0.35
CA TRP A 75 8.05 13.84 -0.41
C TRP A 75 7.10 15.03 -0.20
N GLU A 76 7.16 15.71 0.94
CA GLU A 76 6.38 16.95 1.18
C GLU A 76 6.78 18.11 0.26
N PHE A 77 7.90 18.01 -0.43
CA PHE A 77 8.48 19.06 -1.26
C PHE A 77 8.76 18.60 -2.69
N ASP A 78 8.29 17.42 -3.11
CA ASP A 78 8.72 16.81 -4.38
C ASP A 78 8.21 17.54 -5.63
N ASP A 79 7.17 18.35 -5.48
CA ASP A 79 6.60 19.25 -6.50
C ASP A 79 7.34 20.59 -6.61
N GLN A 80 8.28 20.85 -5.71
CA GLN A 80 8.98 22.12 -5.65
C GLN A 80 10.09 22.20 -6.69
N PHE A 81 10.22 23.40 -7.28
CA PHE A 81 11.25 23.68 -8.27
C PHE A 81 12.69 23.51 -7.73
N ASP A 82 12.90 23.70 -6.41
CA ASP A 82 14.22 23.58 -5.77
C ASP A 82 14.16 22.70 -4.50
N VAL A 83 13.84 21.41 -4.67
CA VAL A 83 13.84 20.40 -3.58
C VAL A 83 15.14 20.42 -2.78
N ARG A 84 16.27 20.56 -3.47
CA ARG A 84 17.60 20.60 -2.85
C ARG A 84 17.75 21.77 -1.89
N GLY A 85 17.40 22.98 -2.34
CA GLY A 85 17.45 24.19 -1.51
C GLY A 85 16.50 24.10 -0.32
N THR A 86 15.30 23.56 -0.52
CA THR A 86 14.30 23.33 0.54
C THR A 86 14.82 22.38 1.62
N VAL A 87 15.39 21.24 1.25
CA VAL A 87 15.96 20.27 2.20
C VAL A 87 17.06 20.91 3.07
N ILE A 88 17.91 21.73 2.46
CA ILE A 88 18.98 22.44 3.18
C ILE A 88 18.39 23.50 4.12
N ALA A 89 17.42 24.27 3.64
CA ALA A 89 16.77 25.32 4.39
C ALA A 89 16.07 24.78 5.64
N GLU A 90 15.39 23.65 5.54
CA GLU A 90 14.68 23.02 6.67
C GLU A 90 15.64 22.68 7.83
N VAL A 91 16.80 22.08 7.51
CA VAL A 91 17.83 21.77 8.51
C VAL A 91 18.38 23.04 9.16
N LEU A 92 18.70 24.07 8.36
CA LEU A 92 19.24 25.32 8.87
C LEU A 92 18.23 26.09 9.73
N GLN A 93 16.97 26.11 9.33
CA GLN A 93 15.89 26.76 10.09
C GLN A 93 15.59 26.03 11.40
N HIS A 94 15.64 24.71 11.40
CA HIS A 94 15.51 23.96 12.64
C HIS A 94 16.62 24.32 13.63
N LEU A 95 17.87 24.41 13.16
CA LEU A 95 19.00 24.88 13.98
C LEU A 95 18.79 26.32 14.48
N LEU A 96 18.36 27.23 13.60
CA LEU A 96 18.11 28.63 13.95
C LEU A 96 16.98 28.76 14.99
N SER A 97 15.87 28.05 14.81
CA SER A 97 14.74 28.09 15.75
C SER A 97 15.09 27.50 17.12
N THR A 98 15.96 26.49 17.14
CA THR A 98 16.40 25.81 18.37
C THR A 98 17.44 26.64 19.13
N TYR A 99 18.41 27.24 18.43
CA TYR A 99 19.61 27.83 19.04
C TYR A 99 19.75 29.35 18.85
N GLY A 100 18.96 29.97 17.97
CA GLY A 100 19.15 31.37 17.56
C GLY A 100 19.01 32.40 18.68
N LYS A 101 18.25 32.09 19.74
CA LYS A 101 18.12 32.98 20.91
C LYS A 101 19.36 33.00 21.79
N GLU A 102 20.15 31.94 21.78
CA GLU A 102 21.33 31.76 22.64
C GLU A 102 22.64 32.10 21.91
N HIS A 103 22.56 32.33 20.59
CA HIS A 103 23.71 32.53 19.71
C HIS A 103 23.47 33.73 18.76
N GLU A 104 23.93 34.92 19.14
CA GLU A 104 23.70 36.18 18.41
C GLU A 104 24.11 36.13 16.92
N ASP A 105 25.21 35.46 16.59
CA ASP A 105 25.72 35.36 15.22
C ASP A 105 25.08 34.25 14.38
N LEU A 106 24.21 33.42 14.96
CA LEU A 106 23.69 32.23 14.27
C LEU A 106 22.81 32.59 13.07
N ASP A 107 21.96 33.61 13.22
CA ASP A 107 21.10 34.10 12.14
C ASP A 107 21.91 34.56 10.92
N THR A 108 23.01 35.29 11.16
CA THR A 108 23.91 35.77 10.10
C THR A 108 24.60 34.60 9.39
N LYS A 109 25.05 33.59 10.15
CA LYS A 109 25.68 32.37 9.58
C LYS A 109 24.69 31.54 8.76
N VAL A 110 23.46 31.37 9.25
CA VAL A 110 22.38 30.68 8.52
C VAL A 110 22.04 31.40 7.23
N THR A 111 21.84 32.73 7.29
CA THR A 111 21.57 33.57 6.12
C THR A 111 22.67 33.48 5.07
N THR A 112 23.94 33.49 5.51
CA THR A 112 25.10 33.32 4.63
C THR A 112 25.12 31.97 3.92
N LEU A 113 24.70 30.90 4.59
CA LEU A 113 24.61 29.57 3.99
C LEU A 113 23.47 29.47 2.96
N LEU A 114 22.33 30.10 3.25
CA LEU A 114 21.18 30.16 2.34
C LEU A 114 21.48 30.98 1.07
N ASP A 115 22.26 32.05 1.19
CA ASP A 115 22.72 32.83 0.03
C ASP A 115 23.65 32.03 -0.90
N ARG A 116 24.42 31.09 -0.35
CA ARG A 116 25.35 30.24 -1.12
C ARG A 116 24.64 29.18 -1.96
N ILE A 117 23.45 28.76 -1.57
CA ILE A 117 22.66 27.74 -2.29
C ILE A 117 21.74 28.34 -3.36
N GLY A 118 21.75 29.66 -3.56
CA GLY A 118 20.91 30.34 -4.55
C GLY A 118 19.52 30.75 -4.04
N SER A 119 19.21 30.50 -2.76
CA SER A 119 17.92 30.81 -2.13
C SER A 119 17.86 32.25 -1.60
N SER A 120 18.27 33.23 -2.41
CA SER A 120 18.38 34.65 -2.03
C SER A 120 17.09 35.26 -1.43
N ARG A 121 15.92 34.70 -1.77
CA ARG A 121 14.62 35.09 -1.21
C ARG A 121 14.38 34.58 0.20
N VAL A 122 14.85 33.38 0.53
CA VAL A 122 14.74 32.81 1.89
C VAL A 122 15.60 33.63 2.86
N ALA A 123 16.80 34.01 2.42
CA ALA A 123 17.70 34.87 3.17
C ALA A 123 17.07 36.26 3.46
N ALA A 124 16.35 36.83 2.48
CA ALA A 124 15.60 38.07 2.65
C ALA A 124 14.41 37.95 3.62
N SER A 125 13.70 36.82 3.61
CA SER A 125 12.58 36.56 4.54
C SER A 125 13.04 36.33 5.99
N LEU A 126 14.20 35.69 6.19
CA LEU A 126 14.79 35.47 7.52
C LEU A 126 15.36 36.75 8.14
N SER A 127 16.10 37.55 7.36
CA SER A 127 16.71 38.81 7.83
C SER A 127 15.71 39.90 8.27
N GLN A 128 14.44 39.80 7.88
CA GLN A 128 13.39 40.73 8.31
C GLN A 128 12.65 40.30 9.58
N GLY A 129 13.04 39.19 10.22
CA GLY A 129 12.45 38.73 11.49
C GLY A 129 10.97 38.34 11.40
N LYS A 130 10.44 38.08 10.20
CA LYS A 130 9.00 37.89 9.96
C LYS A 130 8.48 36.46 10.07
N LEU A 131 9.31 35.45 10.35
CA LEU A 131 8.85 34.06 10.33
C LEU A 131 9.09 33.34 11.65
N VAL A 132 8.10 33.50 12.53
CA VAL A 132 7.68 32.43 13.44
C VAL A 132 6.34 31.93 12.90
N ALA A 133 6.34 30.66 12.46
CA ALA A 133 5.16 29.86 12.14
C ALA A 133 4.35 30.23 10.88
N GLN A 134 4.73 29.67 9.73
CA GLN A 134 3.85 28.93 8.81
C GLN A 134 4.64 28.50 7.55
N SER A 135 4.62 27.19 7.25
CA SER A 135 5.35 26.55 6.13
C SER A 135 5.02 27.13 4.75
N LYS A 136 3.84 27.73 4.55
CA LYS A 136 3.41 28.28 3.25
C LYS A 136 4.24 29.47 2.73
N GLU A 137 4.60 30.42 3.59
CA GLU A 137 5.35 31.61 3.16
C GLU A 137 6.81 31.25 2.80
N LEU A 138 7.35 30.20 3.42
CA LEU A 138 8.67 29.68 3.10
C LEU A 138 8.69 28.99 1.73
N ILE A 139 7.63 28.23 1.41
CA ILE A 139 7.45 27.53 0.14
C ILE A 139 7.39 28.53 -1.02
N GLU A 140 6.71 29.67 -0.86
CA GLU A 140 6.68 30.75 -1.86
C GLU A 140 8.03 31.47 -2.01
N ALA A 141 8.82 31.57 -0.94
CA ALA A 141 10.16 32.15 -0.98
C ALA A 141 11.18 31.21 -1.65
N LEU A 142 10.99 29.89 -1.54
CA LEU A 142 11.81 28.84 -2.13
C LEU A 142 11.49 28.58 -3.62
N THR A 143 10.33 29.01 -4.13
CA THR A 143 9.96 28.85 -5.55
C THR A 143 10.60 29.93 -6.44
N PRO A 144 11.54 29.60 -7.35
CA PRO A 144 12.21 30.58 -8.21
C PRO A 144 11.35 30.97 -9.40
N LYS A 145 11.38 32.26 -9.78
CA LYS A 145 10.82 32.74 -11.07
C LYS A 145 11.83 32.72 -12.23
N SER A 146 13.09 32.35 -12.03
CA SER A 146 14.08 32.26 -13.12
C SER A 146 15.31 31.38 -12.81
N LYS A 147 15.88 30.75 -13.85
CA LYS A 147 16.97 29.74 -13.83
C LYS A 147 18.40 30.26 -13.57
N LYS A 148 18.62 31.46 -13.04
CA LYS A 148 19.96 32.11 -13.07
C LYS A 148 20.76 32.23 -11.77
N ASP A 149 20.29 31.70 -10.64
CA ASP A 149 20.99 31.87 -9.35
C ASP A 149 21.71 30.58 -8.91
N THR A 150 22.87 30.29 -9.51
CA THR A 150 23.81 29.29 -8.97
C THR A 150 25.12 29.98 -8.59
N LYS A 151 25.15 30.62 -7.42
CA LYS A 151 26.43 30.88 -6.75
C LYS A 151 27.02 29.54 -6.32
N SER A 152 28.35 29.44 -6.39
CA SER A 152 29.07 28.17 -6.30
C SER A 152 28.92 27.52 -4.92
N LEU A 153 28.65 26.21 -4.92
CA LEU A 153 28.66 25.31 -3.77
C LEU A 153 30.01 25.22 -3.02
N ALA A 154 31.08 25.79 -3.59
CA ALA A 154 32.38 25.83 -2.92
C ALA A 154 32.27 26.62 -1.60
N GLY A 155 32.76 26.03 -0.51
CA GLY A 155 32.74 26.66 0.80
C GLY A 155 31.49 26.40 1.63
N PHE A 156 30.43 25.73 1.10
CA PHE A 156 29.23 25.44 1.90
C PHE A 156 29.57 24.52 3.08
N ARG A 157 30.36 23.48 2.83
CA ARG A 157 30.75 22.49 3.85
C ARG A 157 31.54 23.13 4.98
N GLU A 158 32.51 23.96 4.62
CA GLU A 158 33.36 24.68 5.57
C GLU A 158 32.52 25.65 6.41
N ALA A 159 31.67 26.46 5.78
CA ALA A 159 30.79 27.39 6.48
C ALA A 159 29.75 26.67 7.38
N PHE A 160 29.24 25.51 6.94
CA PHE A 160 28.32 24.71 7.74
C PHE A 160 29.03 24.06 8.92
N ALA A 161 30.27 23.60 8.74
CA ALA A 161 31.08 23.09 9.85
C ALA A 161 31.36 24.19 10.90
N GLU A 162 31.70 25.40 10.46
CA GLU A 162 31.85 26.56 11.35
C GLU A 162 30.56 26.94 12.08
N LEU A 163 29.40 26.79 11.43
CA LEU A 163 28.10 26.97 12.07
C LEU A 163 27.90 25.92 13.16
N ILE A 164 28.04 24.64 12.84
CA ILE A 164 27.85 23.52 13.78
C ILE A 164 28.81 23.61 14.98
N ASP A 165 30.07 24.01 14.75
CA ASP A 165 31.04 24.18 15.82
C ASP A 165 30.79 25.40 16.70
N SER A 166 30.07 26.41 16.21
CA SER A 166 29.71 27.59 17.00
C SER A 166 28.50 27.41 17.91
N ILE A 167 27.69 26.37 17.69
CA ILE A 167 26.54 26.07 18.55
C ILE A 167 27.05 25.35 19.81
N VAL A 168 27.02 26.05 20.94
CA VAL A 168 27.45 25.52 22.23
C VAL A 168 26.38 24.56 22.75
N GLY A 169 26.81 23.41 23.26
CA GLY A 169 25.89 22.37 23.76
C GLY A 169 25.39 21.39 22.70
N LEU A 170 25.58 21.68 21.40
CA LEU A 170 25.32 20.71 20.33
C LEU A 170 26.44 19.67 20.28
N LYS A 171 26.12 18.44 20.68
CA LYS A 171 26.99 17.26 20.55
C LYS A 171 26.72 16.47 19.28
N ARG A 172 25.45 16.43 18.84
CA ARG A 172 25.02 15.67 17.67
C ARG A 172 23.78 16.30 17.03
N LEU A 173 23.84 16.53 15.73
CA LEU A 173 22.69 16.77 14.86
C LEU A 173 22.36 15.45 14.14
N VAL A 174 21.18 14.90 14.36
CA VAL A 174 20.66 13.73 13.65
C VAL A 174 19.54 14.17 12.72
N VAL A 175 19.70 13.93 11.42
CA VAL A 175 18.66 14.19 10.42
C VAL A 175 18.01 12.85 10.04
N LEU A 176 16.74 12.69 10.42
CA LEU A 176 15.91 11.55 10.07
C LEU A 176 15.21 11.86 8.75
N VAL A 177 15.52 11.10 7.71
CA VAL A 177 14.91 11.23 6.38
C VAL A 177 13.97 10.06 6.17
N ASP A 178 12.69 10.34 5.92
CA ASP A 178 11.66 9.33 5.62
C ASP A 178 11.10 9.53 4.21
N ASP A 179 10.38 8.55 3.68
CA ASP A 179 9.57 8.62 2.45
C ASP A 179 10.30 9.10 1.17
N LEU A 180 11.63 9.04 1.13
CA LEU A 180 12.44 9.32 -0.06
C LEU A 180 12.08 8.39 -1.24
N ASP A 181 11.64 7.16 -0.96
CA ASP A 181 11.15 6.19 -1.93
C ASP A 181 9.80 6.56 -2.58
N ARG A 182 9.16 7.67 -2.16
CA ARG A 182 7.91 8.18 -2.75
C ARG A 182 8.10 9.36 -3.68
N CYS A 183 9.27 10.00 -3.62
CA CYS A 183 9.55 11.18 -4.41
C CYS A 183 9.69 10.86 -5.91
N LEU A 184 9.37 11.86 -6.74
CA LEU A 184 9.71 11.83 -8.16
C LEU A 184 11.24 11.65 -8.37
N PRO A 185 11.68 11.04 -9.51
CA PRO A 185 13.09 10.78 -9.80
C PRO A 185 14.04 11.97 -9.58
N ASP A 186 13.67 13.16 -10.09
CA ASP A 186 14.48 14.37 -9.95
C ASP A 186 14.56 14.86 -8.49
N ALA A 187 13.46 14.72 -7.74
CA ALA A 187 13.41 15.09 -6.33
C ALA A 187 14.26 14.14 -5.46
N VAL A 188 14.29 12.83 -5.77
CA VAL A 188 15.20 11.88 -5.12
C VAL A 188 16.66 12.31 -5.30
N MET A 189 17.05 12.62 -6.55
CA MET A 189 18.41 13.07 -6.84
C MET A 189 18.76 14.38 -6.12
N ALA A 190 17.89 15.37 -6.20
CA ALA A 190 18.07 16.66 -5.53
C ALA A 190 18.21 16.51 -4.00
N SER A 191 17.41 15.64 -3.39
CA SER A 191 17.46 15.34 -1.95
C SER A 191 18.76 14.66 -1.55
N LEU A 192 19.20 13.65 -2.31
CA LEU A 192 20.48 12.98 -2.07
C LEU A 192 21.67 13.91 -2.28
N GLU A 193 21.59 14.83 -3.25
CA GLU A 193 22.58 15.88 -3.43
C GLU A 193 22.64 16.85 -2.25
N ALA A 194 21.50 17.23 -1.67
CA ALA A 194 21.42 18.04 -0.46
C ALA A 194 22.05 17.31 0.73
N ILE A 195 21.65 16.06 0.99
CA ILE A 195 22.18 15.20 2.06
C ILE A 195 23.71 15.12 1.96
N LYS A 196 24.24 14.89 0.75
CA LYS A 196 25.68 14.80 0.47
C LYS A 196 26.47 16.04 0.93
N LEU A 197 25.87 17.22 0.99
CA LEU A 197 26.56 18.43 1.47
C LEU A 197 26.89 18.34 2.96
N PHE A 198 26.06 17.65 3.73
CA PHE A 198 26.18 17.55 5.18
C PHE A 198 27.05 16.34 5.63
N LEU A 199 27.16 15.29 4.81
CA LEU A 199 27.77 13.99 5.18
C LEU A 199 29.25 14.03 5.62
N SER A 200 29.96 15.15 5.48
CA SER A 200 31.38 15.26 5.84
C SER A 200 31.63 16.26 6.97
N VAL A 201 30.58 16.69 7.67
CA VAL A 201 30.66 17.63 8.79
C VAL A 201 30.54 16.86 10.11
N LYS A 202 31.51 17.05 11.03
CA LYS A 202 31.51 16.41 12.35
C LYS A 202 30.25 16.77 13.13
N LYS A 203 29.86 15.89 14.06
CA LYS A 203 28.62 16.00 14.85
C LYS A 203 27.35 15.89 14.01
N VAL A 204 27.42 15.51 12.72
CA VAL A 204 26.23 15.37 11.87
C VAL A 204 26.06 13.91 11.50
N ALA A 205 24.84 13.41 11.66
CA ALA A 205 24.47 12.08 11.25
C ALA A 205 23.13 12.06 10.53
N PHE A 206 22.96 11.10 9.64
CA PHE A 206 21.73 10.87 8.89
C PHE A 206 21.19 9.48 9.16
N VAL A 207 19.86 9.35 9.22
CA VAL A 207 19.18 8.06 9.17
C VAL A 207 18.17 8.11 8.04
N LEU A 208 18.45 7.40 6.95
CA LEU A 208 17.64 7.37 5.74
C LEU A 208 16.75 6.13 5.79
N ALA A 209 15.46 6.29 6.05
CA ALA A 209 14.50 5.21 5.99
C ALA A 209 13.79 5.23 4.63
N ALA A 210 14.12 4.26 3.78
CA ALA A 210 13.56 4.17 2.43
C ALA A 210 13.58 2.72 1.93
N ASP A 211 12.72 2.40 0.96
CA ASP A 211 12.95 1.27 0.08
C ASP A 211 14.11 1.58 -0.88
N GLN A 212 15.26 0.95 -0.66
CA GLN A 212 16.45 1.22 -1.46
C GLN A 212 16.31 0.79 -2.92
N GLU A 213 15.45 -0.17 -3.23
CA GLU A 213 15.23 -0.60 -4.62
C GLU A 213 14.51 0.51 -5.39
N MET A 214 13.40 1.03 -4.83
CA MET A 214 12.67 2.18 -5.36
C MET A 214 13.58 3.42 -5.50
N VAL A 215 14.43 3.71 -4.51
CA VAL A 215 15.38 4.84 -4.59
C VAL A 215 16.39 4.63 -5.73
N ARG A 216 16.90 3.40 -5.93
CA ARG A 216 17.83 3.11 -7.03
C ARG A 216 17.17 3.25 -8.39
N GLU A 217 15.93 2.78 -8.53
CA GLU A 217 15.14 2.93 -9.75
C GLU A 217 14.91 4.41 -10.06
N SER A 218 14.52 5.22 -9.08
CA SER A 218 14.37 6.67 -9.22
C SER A 218 15.68 7.36 -9.63
N ILE A 219 16.81 6.99 -9.02
CA ILE A 219 18.12 7.51 -9.45
C ILE A 219 18.42 7.11 -10.90
N ALA A 220 18.17 5.85 -11.27
CA ALA A 220 18.43 5.37 -12.63
C ALA A 220 17.58 6.12 -13.66
N ALA A 221 16.28 6.32 -13.37
CA ALA A 221 15.34 7.05 -14.21
C ALA A 221 15.73 8.53 -14.40
N SER A 222 16.27 9.19 -13.38
CA SER A 222 16.75 10.57 -13.50
C SER A 222 17.98 10.73 -14.42
N LEU A 223 18.65 9.63 -14.79
CA LEU A 223 19.93 9.60 -15.52
C LEU A 223 19.83 8.96 -16.91
N ASP A 224 18.62 8.71 -17.41
CA ASP A 224 18.30 7.72 -18.45
C ASP A 224 18.77 8.04 -19.89
N ALA A 225 19.89 8.76 -20.03
CA ALA A 225 20.52 9.07 -21.30
C ALA A 225 21.65 8.11 -21.71
N THR A 226 22.03 7.12 -20.87
CA THR A 226 23.32 6.39 -21.07
C THR A 226 23.32 4.87 -20.92
N GLY A 227 22.23 4.23 -20.50
CA GLY A 227 22.19 2.77 -20.27
C GLY A 227 23.14 2.27 -19.16
N ARG A 228 23.71 3.18 -18.36
CA ARG A 228 24.57 2.89 -17.18
C ARG A 228 23.90 3.26 -15.84
N GLY A 229 22.63 3.64 -15.87
CA GLY A 229 21.89 4.20 -14.74
C GLY A 229 21.85 3.30 -13.51
N GLU A 230 21.60 1.99 -13.69
CA GLU A 230 21.42 1.06 -12.57
C GLU A 230 22.72 0.80 -11.75
N ARG A 231 23.85 0.55 -12.45
CA ARG A 231 25.16 0.38 -11.79
C ARG A 231 25.61 1.68 -11.13
N PHE A 232 25.31 2.82 -11.74
CA PHE A 232 25.59 4.12 -11.14
C PHE A 232 24.74 4.32 -9.89
N ALA A 233 23.42 4.09 -9.95
CA ALA A 233 22.49 4.26 -8.85
C ALA A 233 22.90 3.46 -7.62
N THR A 234 23.26 2.18 -7.82
CA THR A 234 23.78 1.33 -6.74
C THR A 234 25.03 1.93 -6.09
N ARG A 235 26.06 2.28 -6.88
CA ARG A 235 27.30 2.86 -6.35
C ARG A 235 27.10 4.24 -5.72
N TYR A 236 26.17 5.02 -6.25
CA TYR A 236 25.83 6.34 -5.75
C TYR A 236 25.20 6.23 -4.36
N LEU A 237 24.24 5.33 -4.19
CA LEU A 237 23.59 5.08 -2.90
C LEU A 237 24.56 4.46 -1.88
N GLU A 238 25.40 3.51 -2.28
CA GLU A 238 26.48 2.94 -1.44
C GLU A 238 27.46 4.00 -0.92
N LYS A 239 27.71 5.06 -1.71
CA LYS A 239 28.58 6.17 -1.29
C LYS A 239 27.91 7.10 -0.26
N ILE A 240 26.57 7.13 -0.23
CA ILE A 240 25.80 7.96 0.69
C ILE A 240 25.51 7.19 1.99
N VAL A 241 25.06 5.94 1.88
CA VAL A 241 24.70 5.08 3.01
C VAL A 241 25.94 4.29 3.46
N GLN A 242 26.59 4.73 4.54
CA GLN A 242 27.75 4.01 5.08
C GLN A 242 27.36 2.73 5.83
N VAL A 243 26.21 2.74 6.53
CA VAL A 243 25.76 1.59 7.35
C VAL A 243 24.36 1.16 6.90
N PRO A 244 24.24 0.13 6.04
CA PRO A 244 22.94 -0.41 5.66
C PRO A 244 22.38 -1.32 6.77
N LEU A 245 21.11 -1.14 7.10
CA LEU A 245 20.36 -1.90 8.10
C LEU A 245 19.00 -2.30 7.52
N SER A 246 18.81 -3.58 7.21
CA SER A 246 17.53 -4.10 6.74
C SER A 246 16.64 -4.47 7.93
N LEU A 247 15.39 -4.01 7.93
CA LEU A 247 14.40 -4.46 8.91
C LEU A 247 13.98 -5.90 8.60
N PRO A 248 13.81 -6.75 9.64
CA PRO A 248 13.34 -8.11 9.44
C PRO A 248 11.90 -8.11 8.91
N ARG A 249 11.59 -9.02 8.00
CA ARG A 249 10.21 -9.29 7.61
C ARG A 249 9.47 -9.91 8.79
N VAL A 250 8.18 -9.59 8.93
CA VAL A 250 7.32 -10.18 9.95
C VAL A 250 7.08 -11.65 9.59
N GLY A 251 7.57 -12.57 10.41
CA GLY A 251 7.27 -14.00 10.29
C GLY A 251 5.87 -14.33 10.81
N THR A 252 5.36 -15.52 10.53
CA THR A 252 3.99 -15.94 10.91
C THR A 252 3.74 -15.83 12.42
N ASP A 253 4.64 -16.32 13.26
CA ASP A 253 4.53 -16.23 14.73
C ASP A 253 4.52 -14.77 15.22
N GLU A 254 5.33 -13.92 14.59
CA GLU A 254 5.42 -12.50 14.91
C GLU A 254 4.15 -11.76 14.45
N ALA A 255 3.59 -12.12 13.29
CA ALA A 255 2.32 -11.61 12.80
C ALA A 255 1.17 -12.02 13.74
N ALA A 256 1.13 -13.28 14.20
CA ALA A 256 0.13 -13.75 15.15
C ALA A 256 0.20 -12.97 16.48
N THR A 257 1.41 -12.74 16.97
CA THR A 257 1.66 -11.94 18.17
C THR A 257 1.22 -10.49 17.97
N TYR A 258 1.60 -9.89 16.84
CA TYR A 258 1.21 -8.53 16.49
C TYR A 258 -0.31 -8.37 16.39
N ILE A 259 -1.01 -9.28 15.70
CA ILE A 259 -2.48 -9.29 15.62
C ILE A 259 -3.09 -9.44 17.01
N THR A 260 -2.56 -10.34 17.84
CA THR A 260 -3.06 -10.53 19.21
C THR A 260 -2.95 -9.23 20.02
N LEU A 261 -1.82 -8.53 19.93
CA LEU A 261 -1.61 -7.24 20.60
C LEU A 261 -2.56 -6.16 20.04
N LEU A 262 -2.75 -6.10 18.72
CA LEU A 262 -3.69 -5.17 18.09
C LEU A 262 -5.14 -5.39 18.56
N LEU A 263 -5.61 -6.64 18.60
CA LEU A 263 -6.93 -6.99 19.11
C LEU A 263 -7.03 -6.66 20.61
N SER A 264 -6.01 -7.03 21.38
CA SER A 264 -5.95 -6.79 22.83
C SER A 264 -6.05 -5.31 23.20
N ALA A 265 -5.60 -4.39 22.34
CA ALA A 265 -5.70 -2.95 22.59
C ALA A 265 -7.15 -2.45 22.74
N GLY A 266 -8.13 -3.13 22.11
CA GLY A 266 -9.56 -2.80 22.22
C GLY A 266 -10.31 -3.63 23.25
N LEU A 267 -9.73 -4.76 23.67
CA LEU A 267 -10.34 -5.71 24.61
C LEU A 267 -9.86 -5.51 26.06
N CYS A 268 -8.64 -5.01 26.25
CA CYS A 268 -8.06 -4.82 27.57
C CYS A 268 -8.71 -3.61 28.28
N PRO A 269 -9.30 -3.81 29.48
CA PRO A 269 -10.06 -2.76 30.15
C PRO A 269 -9.19 -1.64 30.72
N GLU A 270 -7.92 -1.92 31.05
CA GLU A 270 -7.01 -0.96 31.67
C GLU A 270 -5.73 -0.80 30.84
N PRO A 271 -5.28 0.44 30.54
CA PRO A 271 -4.07 0.68 29.75
C PRO A 271 -2.80 0.09 30.37
N ALA A 272 -2.67 0.08 31.70
CA ALA A 272 -1.52 -0.48 32.40
C ALA A 272 -1.39 -2.00 32.20
N ASN A 273 -2.53 -2.70 32.12
CA ASN A 273 -2.54 -4.14 31.90
C ASN A 273 -2.17 -4.49 30.45
N TYR A 274 -2.61 -3.67 29.50
CA TYR A 274 -2.19 -3.76 28.10
C TYR A 274 -0.68 -3.51 27.96
N GLU A 275 -0.15 -2.50 28.64
CA GLU A 275 1.28 -2.22 28.66
C GLU A 275 2.09 -3.41 29.22
N ALA A 276 1.61 -4.05 30.30
CA ALA A 276 2.22 -5.25 30.85
C ALA A 276 2.26 -6.42 29.84
N LEU A 277 1.20 -6.59 29.04
CA LEU A 277 1.16 -7.60 27.97
C LEU A 277 2.15 -7.28 26.84
N VAL A 278 2.26 -6.02 26.42
CA VAL A 278 3.25 -5.59 25.42
C VAL A 278 4.67 -5.82 25.94
N GLN A 279 4.95 -5.47 27.19
CA GLN A 279 6.24 -5.71 27.85
C GLN A 279 6.57 -7.21 27.96
N HIS A 280 5.56 -8.06 28.19
CA HIS A 280 5.74 -9.52 28.17
C HIS A 280 6.20 -10.00 26.80
N ALA A 281 5.54 -9.58 25.72
CA ALA A 281 5.94 -9.92 24.36
C ALA A 281 7.37 -9.45 24.05
N GLN A 282 7.71 -8.22 24.43
CA GLN A 282 9.06 -7.67 24.25
C GLN A 282 10.13 -8.46 25.03
N ARG A 283 9.85 -8.85 26.27
CA ARG A 283 10.76 -9.66 27.09
C ARG A 283 11.02 -11.03 26.46
N ARG A 284 9.99 -11.67 25.94
CA ARG A 284 10.11 -12.96 25.25
C ARG A 284 11.03 -12.85 24.03
N ARG A 285 10.84 -11.81 23.19
CA ARG A 285 11.72 -11.52 22.05
C ARG A 285 13.17 -11.32 22.48
N ALA A 286 13.40 -10.55 23.55
CA ALA A 286 14.74 -10.28 24.07
C ALA A 286 15.46 -11.55 24.60
N LEU A 287 14.70 -12.56 25.06
CA LEU A 287 15.23 -13.86 25.47
C LEU A 287 15.41 -14.85 24.30
N GLY A 288 15.09 -14.45 23.07
CA GLY A 288 15.14 -15.33 21.90
C GLY A 288 14.06 -16.43 21.89
N LEU A 289 12.99 -16.25 22.69
CA LEU A 289 11.85 -17.17 22.72
C LEU A 289 10.90 -16.88 21.56
N SER A 290 10.08 -17.87 21.18
CA SER A 290 9.01 -17.65 20.18
C SER A 290 8.12 -16.48 20.63
N PRO A 291 7.81 -15.54 19.72
CA PRO A 291 7.01 -14.37 20.05
C PRO A 291 5.57 -14.74 20.39
N VAL A 292 5.09 -15.92 19.96
CA VAL A 292 3.76 -16.45 20.28
C VAL A 292 3.48 -16.28 21.76
N LEU A 293 2.43 -15.52 22.06
CA LEU A 293 1.99 -15.22 23.40
C LEU A 293 1.62 -16.51 24.14
N SER A 294 2.54 -16.93 24.99
CA SER A 294 2.46 -18.11 25.87
C SER A 294 3.03 -17.72 27.22
N ASP A 295 2.80 -18.54 28.25
CA ASP A 295 3.12 -18.21 29.65
C ASP A 295 2.55 -16.84 30.06
N LEU A 296 1.23 -16.67 29.91
CA LEU A 296 0.52 -15.47 30.34
C LEU A 296 0.24 -15.46 31.85
N THR A 297 0.72 -16.48 32.57
CA THR A 297 0.57 -16.63 34.01
C THR A 297 1.24 -15.47 34.75
N GLY A 298 0.48 -14.77 35.60
CA GLY A 298 0.99 -13.65 36.40
C GLY A 298 0.84 -12.28 35.75
N LEU A 299 0.30 -12.20 34.53
CA LEU A 299 -0.14 -10.92 33.97
C LEU A 299 -1.46 -10.47 34.64
N PRO A 300 -1.64 -9.16 34.86
CA PRO A 300 -2.87 -8.63 35.45
C PRO A 300 -4.10 -8.80 34.53
N TRP A 301 -3.87 -8.96 33.23
CA TRP A 301 -4.87 -9.30 32.23
C TRP A 301 -4.21 -10.10 31.11
N ALA A 302 -4.97 -11.00 30.48
CA ALA A 302 -4.54 -11.79 29.34
C ALA A 302 -5.69 -11.92 28.33
N PRO A 303 -5.40 -11.92 27.01
CA PRO A 303 -6.41 -12.21 26.00
C PRO A 303 -6.91 -13.65 26.16
N ASP A 304 -8.19 -13.87 25.86
CA ASP A 304 -8.77 -15.22 25.88
C ASP A 304 -8.18 -16.13 24.78
N PRO A 305 -8.29 -17.47 24.93
CA PRO A 305 -7.77 -18.41 23.95
C PRO A 305 -8.35 -18.24 22.54
N ASP A 306 -9.59 -17.76 22.41
CA ASP A 306 -10.24 -17.57 21.11
C ASP A 306 -9.61 -16.41 20.34
N THR A 307 -9.24 -15.34 21.02
CA THR A 307 -8.53 -14.19 20.47
C THR A 307 -7.15 -14.59 19.97
N ILE A 308 -6.40 -15.37 20.77
CA ILE A 308 -5.07 -15.89 20.38
C ILE A 308 -5.21 -16.84 19.18
N GLY A 309 -6.20 -17.74 19.22
CA GLY A 309 -6.48 -18.68 18.14
C GLY A 309 -6.88 -17.99 16.83
N LEU A 310 -7.73 -16.96 16.91
CA LEU A 310 -8.09 -16.11 15.76
C LEU A 310 -6.85 -15.44 15.17
N ALA A 311 -6.02 -14.81 16.01
CA ALA A 311 -4.80 -14.16 15.55
C ALA A 311 -3.83 -15.12 14.85
N SER A 312 -3.66 -16.34 15.39
CA SER A 312 -2.84 -17.38 14.77
C SER A 312 -3.38 -17.84 13.40
N ARG A 313 -4.71 -18.03 13.30
CA ARG A 313 -5.36 -18.40 12.03
C ARG A 313 -5.23 -17.31 10.97
N LEU A 314 -5.46 -16.05 11.35
CA LEU A 314 -5.30 -14.90 10.47
C LEU A 314 -3.85 -14.78 9.99
N ALA A 315 -2.87 -14.87 10.90
CA ALA A 315 -1.45 -14.78 10.55
C ALA A 315 -1.00 -15.89 9.59
N SER A 316 -1.52 -17.11 9.77
CA SER A 316 -1.13 -18.27 8.95
C SER A 316 -1.86 -18.33 7.60
N GLY A 317 -3.09 -17.81 7.52
CA GLY A 317 -3.89 -17.84 6.30
C GLY A 317 -3.67 -16.66 5.36
N MET A 318 -3.16 -15.53 5.86
CA MET A 318 -2.87 -14.35 5.02
C MET A 318 -1.74 -14.65 4.04
N ALA A 319 -1.80 -14.04 2.86
CA ALA A 319 -0.74 -14.17 1.88
C ALA A 319 0.59 -13.65 2.45
N ALA A 320 1.71 -14.31 2.13
CA ALA A 320 3.03 -13.99 2.70
C ALA A 320 3.43 -12.51 2.53
N HIS A 321 3.00 -11.86 1.44
CA HIS A 321 3.24 -10.44 1.20
C HIS A 321 2.42 -9.52 2.13
N ARG A 322 1.22 -9.93 2.56
CA ARG A 322 0.42 -9.20 3.56
C ARG A 322 0.89 -9.50 4.98
N ALA A 323 1.10 -10.77 5.32
CA ALA A 323 1.57 -11.17 6.64
C ALA A 323 2.97 -10.59 6.97
N GLY A 324 3.80 -10.35 5.94
CA GLY A 324 5.12 -9.76 6.10
C GLY A 324 5.15 -8.25 6.38
N SER A 325 4.01 -7.55 6.34
CA SER A 325 3.91 -6.10 6.45
C SER A 325 2.90 -5.66 7.53
N PRO A 326 3.32 -4.94 8.58
CA PRO A 326 2.42 -4.43 9.62
C PRO A 326 1.25 -3.60 9.09
N ARG A 327 1.47 -2.78 8.04
CA ARG A 327 0.41 -2.01 7.39
C ARG A 327 -0.62 -2.93 6.74
N SER A 328 -0.17 -3.94 6.00
CA SER A 328 -1.06 -4.89 5.34
C SER A 328 -1.88 -5.70 6.34
N ILE A 329 -1.29 -6.07 7.48
CA ILE A 329 -2.02 -6.72 8.59
C ILE A 329 -3.13 -5.80 9.12
N LYS A 330 -2.81 -4.55 9.47
CA LYS A 330 -3.81 -3.59 9.97
C LYS A 330 -4.93 -3.35 8.97
N ARG A 331 -4.61 -3.22 7.68
CA ARG A 331 -5.60 -3.09 6.60
C ARG A 331 -6.51 -4.30 6.48
N PHE A 332 -5.96 -5.51 6.55
CA PHE A 332 -6.75 -6.74 6.57
C PHE A 332 -7.70 -6.75 7.77
N LEU A 333 -7.21 -6.43 8.97
CA LEU A 333 -8.03 -6.37 10.18
C LEU A 333 -9.11 -5.29 10.11
N ASN A 334 -8.82 -4.12 9.56
CA ASN A 334 -9.80 -3.06 9.32
C ASN A 334 -10.90 -3.52 8.34
N ALA A 335 -10.51 -4.15 7.24
CA ALA A 335 -11.45 -4.71 6.28
C ALA A 335 -12.35 -5.79 6.93
N PHE A 336 -11.76 -6.63 7.79
CA PHE A 336 -12.48 -7.63 8.56
C PHE A 336 -13.48 -7.01 9.54
N SER A 337 -13.08 -6.01 10.33
CA SER A 337 -13.94 -5.27 11.24
C SER A 337 -15.10 -4.60 10.49
N LEU A 338 -14.81 -3.95 9.36
CA LEU A 338 -15.82 -3.27 8.54
C LEU A 338 -16.83 -4.27 7.97
N ARG A 339 -16.36 -5.38 7.37
CA ARG A 339 -17.22 -6.43 6.80
C ARG A 339 -18.12 -7.05 7.86
N SER A 340 -17.58 -7.33 9.04
CA SER A 340 -18.35 -7.85 10.18
C SER A 340 -19.45 -6.87 10.60
N LYS A 341 -19.17 -5.57 10.66
CA LYS A 341 -20.15 -4.54 11.00
C LYS A 341 -21.21 -4.32 9.93
N ILE A 342 -20.86 -4.39 8.66
CA ILE A 342 -21.83 -4.29 7.55
C ILE A 342 -22.77 -5.50 7.58
N ALA A 343 -22.26 -6.71 7.79
CA ALA A 343 -23.07 -7.91 7.95
C ALA A 343 -24.08 -7.75 9.10
N GLU A 344 -23.61 -7.33 10.28
CA GLU A 344 -24.46 -7.04 11.44
C GLU A 344 -25.55 -6.00 11.11
N GLY A 345 -25.17 -4.90 10.45
CA GLY A 345 -26.10 -3.81 10.09
C GLY A 345 -27.17 -4.20 9.06
N GLN A 346 -26.85 -5.16 8.17
CA GLN A 346 -27.80 -5.71 7.19
C GLN A 346 -28.68 -6.83 7.77
N GLY A 347 -28.54 -7.14 9.07
CA GLY A 347 -29.23 -8.26 9.70
C GLY A 347 -28.70 -9.63 9.25
N ILE A 348 -27.53 -9.65 8.61
CA ILE A 348 -26.88 -10.87 8.16
C ILE A 348 -26.09 -11.48 9.32
N THR A 349 -26.54 -12.62 9.81
CA THR A 349 -25.86 -13.33 10.90
C THR A 349 -24.80 -14.27 10.33
N ILE A 350 -23.53 -13.86 10.40
CA ILE A 350 -22.38 -14.69 10.01
C ILE A 350 -21.41 -14.73 11.18
N GLU A 351 -20.88 -15.91 11.51
CA GLU A 351 -19.84 -16.02 12.51
C GLU A 351 -18.55 -15.31 12.06
N PRO A 352 -17.88 -14.54 12.92
CA PRO A 352 -16.64 -13.84 12.57
C PRO A 352 -15.55 -14.78 12.03
N ALA A 353 -15.47 -16.01 12.54
CA ALA A 353 -14.52 -17.01 12.04
C ALA A 353 -14.79 -17.43 10.58
N VAL A 354 -16.06 -17.45 10.15
CA VAL A 354 -16.46 -17.75 8.77
C VAL A 354 -16.09 -16.59 7.86
N ILE A 355 -16.37 -15.34 8.28
CA ILE A 355 -15.94 -14.13 7.56
C ILE A 355 -14.42 -14.15 7.38
N ALA A 356 -13.66 -14.39 8.46
CA ALA A 356 -12.21 -14.44 8.42
C ALA A 356 -11.70 -15.50 7.43
N LYS A 357 -12.22 -16.73 7.49
CA LYS A 357 -11.79 -17.82 6.60
C LYS A 357 -12.09 -17.51 5.13
N LEU A 358 -13.26 -16.94 4.81
CA LEU A 358 -13.59 -16.57 3.43
C LEU A 358 -12.79 -15.36 2.94
N MET A 359 -12.51 -14.38 3.81
CA MET A 359 -11.59 -13.28 3.49
C MET A 359 -10.17 -13.76 3.20
N LEU A 360 -9.68 -14.79 3.90
CA LEU A 360 -8.37 -15.38 3.62
C LEU A 360 -8.37 -16.13 2.28
N LEU A 361 -9.51 -16.74 1.88
CA LEU A 361 -9.63 -17.34 0.55
C LEU A 361 -9.59 -16.27 -0.54
N GLU A 362 -10.35 -15.19 -0.38
CA GLU A 362 -10.37 -14.05 -1.29
C GLU A 362 -9.01 -13.38 -1.41
N ASP A 363 -8.28 -13.24 -0.29
CA ASP A 363 -6.95 -12.64 -0.22
C ASP A 363 -5.85 -13.50 -0.85
N SER A 364 -5.72 -14.74 -0.38
CA SER A 364 -4.58 -15.61 -0.71
C SER A 364 -4.83 -16.47 -1.96
N HIS A 365 -6.11 -16.69 -2.33
CA HIS A 365 -6.53 -17.65 -3.34
C HIS A 365 -7.70 -17.10 -4.19
N ALA A 366 -7.58 -15.86 -4.67
CA ALA A 366 -8.63 -15.14 -5.40
C ALA A 366 -9.28 -15.96 -6.53
N LYS A 367 -8.50 -16.69 -7.33
CA LYS A 367 -9.04 -17.56 -8.41
C LYS A 367 -9.93 -18.69 -7.86
N ASP A 368 -9.54 -19.31 -6.76
CA ASP A 368 -10.33 -20.37 -6.14
C ASP A 368 -11.58 -19.78 -5.44
N PHE A 369 -11.49 -18.56 -4.90
CA PHE A 369 -12.64 -17.79 -4.42
C PHE A 369 -13.65 -17.51 -5.53
N GLU A 370 -13.18 -17.10 -6.72
CA GLU A 370 -14.03 -16.85 -7.89
C GLU A 370 -14.76 -18.10 -8.36
N VAL A 371 -14.10 -19.27 -8.33
CA VAL A 371 -14.74 -20.56 -8.61
C VAL A 371 -15.89 -20.81 -7.62
N LEU A 372 -15.66 -20.61 -6.32
CA LEU A 372 -16.71 -20.76 -5.31
C LEU A 372 -17.86 -19.75 -5.51
N ALA A 373 -17.54 -18.49 -5.82
CA ALA A 373 -18.51 -17.41 -5.95
C ALA A 373 -19.38 -17.54 -7.22
N SER A 374 -18.79 -18.04 -8.32
CA SER A 374 -19.47 -18.18 -9.62
C SER A 374 -20.40 -19.39 -9.70
N LEU A 375 -20.22 -20.39 -8.83
CA LEU A 375 -21.10 -21.55 -8.79
C LEU A 375 -22.53 -21.20 -8.32
N PRO A 376 -23.56 -21.90 -8.83
CA PRO A 376 -24.92 -21.80 -8.30
C PRO A 376 -24.97 -22.19 -6.82
N ASP A 377 -25.84 -21.55 -6.03
CA ASP A 377 -26.02 -21.81 -4.59
C ASP A 377 -26.16 -23.30 -4.25
N SER A 378 -26.87 -24.05 -5.09
CA SER A 378 -27.09 -25.51 -4.93
C SER A 378 -25.82 -26.36 -5.04
N SER A 379 -24.79 -25.86 -5.72
CA SER A 379 -23.56 -26.60 -6.02
C SER A 379 -22.39 -26.22 -5.09
N ARG A 380 -22.44 -25.05 -4.44
CA ARG A 380 -21.36 -24.55 -3.58
C ARG A 380 -21.09 -25.46 -2.37
N GLY A 381 -22.13 -26.00 -1.74
CA GLY A 381 -22.00 -26.88 -0.59
C GLY A 381 -21.20 -28.16 -0.91
N ALA A 382 -21.53 -28.81 -2.03
CA ALA A 382 -20.84 -30.01 -2.48
C ALA A 382 -19.36 -29.75 -2.81
N LEU A 383 -19.06 -28.61 -3.45
CA LEU A 383 -17.67 -28.21 -3.69
C LEU A 383 -16.91 -28.03 -2.37
N LEU A 384 -17.47 -27.31 -1.40
CA LEU A 384 -16.82 -27.07 -0.11
C LEU A 384 -16.60 -28.37 0.67
N GLU A 385 -17.57 -29.27 0.69
CA GLU A 385 -17.40 -30.59 1.31
C GLU A 385 -16.24 -31.38 0.70
N HIS A 386 -16.17 -31.44 -0.64
CA HIS A 386 -15.05 -32.09 -1.34
C HIS A 386 -13.73 -31.39 -1.03
N TRP A 387 -13.68 -30.07 -1.20
CA TRP A 387 -12.47 -29.28 -1.05
C TRP A 387 -11.89 -29.39 0.36
N GLN A 388 -12.73 -29.34 1.40
CA GLN A 388 -12.30 -29.45 2.78
C GLN A 388 -11.93 -30.88 3.17
N ALA A 389 -12.62 -31.91 2.66
CA ALA A 389 -12.22 -33.30 2.84
C ALA A 389 -10.83 -33.58 2.22
N TRP A 390 -10.58 -33.04 1.03
CA TRP A 390 -9.26 -33.11 0.38
C TRP A 390 -8.19 -32.33 1.16
N GLY A 391 -8.52 -31.15 1.67
CA GLY A 391 -7.65 -30.36 2.54
C GLY A 391 -7.22 -31.12 3.79
N ARG A 392 -8.17 -31.77 4.47
CA ARG A 392 -7.92 -32.59 5.67
C ARG A 392 -7.26 -33.95 5.40
N GLY A 393 -7.07 -34.31 4.12
CA GLY A 393 -6.53 -35.61 3.73
C GLY A 393 -7.51 -36.77 3.93
N GLU A 394 -8.80 -36.49 4.14
CA GLU A 394 -9.88 -37.48 4.16
C GLU A 394 -10.18 -38.01 2.75
N ARG A 395 -9.75 -37.26 1.73
CA ARG A 395 -9.92 -37.58 0.31
C ARG A 395 -8.63 -37.28 -0.46
N GLU A 396 -8.25 -38.14 -1.40
CA GLU A 396 -7.01 -37.98 -2.18
C GLU A 396 -7.21 -37.09 -3.42
N ASP A 397 -8.38 -37.18 -4.07
CA ASP A 397 -8.69 -36.43 -5.27
C ASP A 397 -9.02 -34.96 -4.98
N LYS A 398 -8.35 -34.06 -5.71
CA LYS A 398 -8.57 -32.61 -5.66
C LYS A 398 -9.86 -32.24 -6.41
N PRO A 399 -10.67 -31.28 -5.91
CA PRO A 399 -11.80 -30.77 -6.67
C PRO A 399 -11.38 -30.15 -8.01
N GLU A 400 -12.25 -30.26 -9.01
CA GLU A 400 -12.02 -29.66 -10.32
C GLU A 400 -12.03 -28.12 -10.23
N GLY A 401 -11.15 -27.46 -10.99
CA GLY A 401 -11.04 -25.99 -10.99
C GLY A 401 -10.31 -25.37 -9.79
N ILE A 402 -9.92 -26.16 -8.79
CA ILE A 402 -9.26 -25.68 -7.56
C ILE A 402 -7.73 -25.87 -7.61
N SER A 403 -6.99 -24.86 -7.15
CA SER A 403 -5.53 -24.89 -7.05
C SER A 403 -5.01 -25.75 -5.90
N ASP A 404 -3.80 -26.32 -6.07
CA ASP A 404 -3.10 -27.01 -4.98
C ASP A 404 -2.71 -26.06 -3.82
N ALA A 405 -2.60 -24.76 -4.11
CA ALA A 405 -2.19 -23.75 -3.15
C ALA A 405 -3.20 -23.55 -2.00
N SER A 406 -4.49 -23.79 -2.23
CA SER A 406 -5.55 -23.60 -1.24
C SER A 406 -5.81 -24.83 -0.37
N LYS A 407 -5.01 -25.89 -0.50
CA LYS A 407 -5.17 -27.11 0.30
C LYS A 407 -5.11 -26.85 1.80
N LEU A 408 -4.14 -26.04 2.24
CA LEU A 408 -3.97 -25.67 3.65
C LEU A 408 -5.14 -24.82 4.16
N TRP A 409 -5.63 -23.90 3.33
CA TRP A 409 -6.83 -23.13 3.63
C TRP A 409 -8.05 -24.05 3.84
N ALA A 410 -8.22 -25.04 2.96
CA ALA A 410 -9.36 -25.95 3.03
C ALA A 410 -9.35 -26.81 4.31
N ALA A 411 -8.16 -27.18 4.79
CA ALA A 411 -7.95 -27.91 6.03
C ALA A 411 -8.20 -27.07 7.30
N SER A 412 -8.16 -25.74 7.20
CA SER A 412 -8.30 -24.83 8.34
C SER A 412 -9.73 -24.78 8.90
N GLU A 413 -9.88 -24.41 10.16
CA GLU A 413 -11.18 -24.12 10.78
C GLU A 413 -11.68 -22.70 10.47
N PRO A 414 -13.00 -22.43 10.50
CA PRO A 414 -14.10 -23.35 10.79
C PRO A 414 -14.51 -24.18 9.57
N ASP A 415 -15.30 -25.23 9.79
CA ASP A 415 -15.87 -26.02 8.69
C ASP A 415 -16.96 -25.23 7.95
N LEU A 416 -16.79 -25.01 6.65
CA LEU A 416 -17.69 -24.18 5.86
C LEU A 416 -18.86 -24.98 5.27
N ALA A 417 -18.73 -26.30 5.15
CA ALA A 417 -19.79 -27.19 4.67
C ALA A 417 -21.12 -27.01 5.43
N ARG A 418 -21.05 -26.64 6.72
CA ARG A 418 -22.21 -26.44 7.59
C ARG A 418 -22.45 -24.98 7.98
N ALA A 419 -21.62 -24.06 7.51
CA ALA A 419 -21.71 -22.64 7.84
C ALA A 419 -22.57 -21.88 6.82
N PRO A 420 -23.31 -20.84 7.22
CA PRO A 420 -24.03 -19.98 6.28
C PRO A 420 -23.05 -19.01 5.59
N PHE A 421 -22.32 -19.49 4.58
CA PHE A 421 -21.34 -18.68 3.82
C PHE A 421 -21.96 -17.87 2.67
N GLY A 422 -23.13 -18.25 2.17
CA GLY A 422 -23.85 -17.54 1.10
C GLY A 422 -24.02 -16.03 1.36
N PRO A 423 -24.42 -15.61 2.57
CA PRO A 423 -24.53 -14.20 2.89
C PRO A 423 -23.20 -13.43 2.86
N TYR A 424 -22.07 -14.10 3.11
CA TYR A 424 -20.75 -13.49 2.93
C TYR A 424 -20.48 -13.25 1.44
N LEU A 425 -20.83 -14.19 0.55
CA LEU A 425 -20.66 -14.01 -0.90
C LEU A 425 -21.51 -12.83 -1.41
N THR A 426 -22.73 -12.67 -0.91
CA THR A 426 -23.57 -11.49 -1.18
C THR A 426 -22.90 -10.21 -0.69
N LEU A 427 -22.37 -10.20 0.54
CA LEU A 427 -21.64 -9.07 1.10
C LEU A 427 -20.39 -8.72 0.27
N ALA A 428 -19.57 -9.71 -0.08
CA ALA A 428 -18.36 -9.53 -0.88
C ALA A 428 -18.70 -8.94 -2.26
N ALA A 429 -19.74 -9.46 -2.92
CA ALA A 429 -20.24 -8.90 -4.18
C ALA A 429 -20.70 -7.44 -4.03
N SER A 430 -21.40 -7.10 -2.94
CA SER A 430 -21.83 -5.72 -2.67
C SER A 430 -20.65 -4.76 -2.46
N LEU A 431 -19.56 -5.23 -1.86
CA LEU A 431 -18.36 -4.42 -1.59
C LEU A 431 -17.52 -4.19 -2.84
N ILE A 432 -17.35 -5.22 -3.68
CA ILE A 432 -16.72 -5.07 -5.00
C ILE A 432 -17.49 -4.06 -5.85
N SER A 433 -18.83 -4.05 -5.74
CA SER A 433 -19.68 -3.05 -6.41
C SER A 433 -19.36 -1.62 -5.97
N LEU A 434 -19.11 -1.42 -4.68
CA LEU A 434 -18.79 -0.12 -4.10
C LEU A 434 -17.38 0.33 -4.48
N GLU A 435 -16.42 -0.59 -4.55
CA GLU A 435 -15.05 -0.29 -5.01
C GLU A 435 -15.04 0.12 -6.48
N VAL A 436 -15.72 -0.63 -7.36
CA VAL A 436 -15.83 -0.28 -8.78
C VAL A 436 -16.58 1.05 -8.96
N ALA A 437 -17.65 1.27 -8.19
CA ALA A 437 -18.36 2.55 -8.22
C ALA A 437 -17.51 3.71 -7.65
N ALA A 438 -16.58 3.45 -6.74
CA ALA A 438 -15.66 4.45 -6.18
C ALA A 438 -14.47 4.74 -7.11
N THR A 439 -14.09 3.81 -7.99
CA THR A 439 -13.06 4.03 -9.01
C THR A 439 -13.59 4.79 -10.24
N LEU A 440 -14.90 4.77 -10.45
CA LEU A 440 -15.55 5.49 -11.54
C LEU A 440 -15.89 6.92 -11.11
N THR A 441 -15.67 7.88 -12.00
CA THR A 441 -16.19 9.24 -11.81
C THR A 441 -17.72 9.24 -11.90
N GLN A 442 -18.40 10.28 -11.37
CA GLN A 442 -19.85 10.41 -11.53
C GLN A 442 -20.30 10.42 -13.00
N GLU A 443 -19.46 10.96 -13.89
CA GLU A 443 -19.71 10.97 -15.34
C GLU A 443 -19.63 9.55 -15.92
N GLN A 444 -18.61 8.78 -15.57
CA GLN A 444 -18.44 7.39 -16.01
C GLN A 444 -19.54 6.47 -15.46
N LEU A 445 -20.00 6.70 -14.23
CA LEU A 445 -21.15 5.97 -13.67
C LEU A 445 -22.43 6.22 -14.47
N THR A 446 -22.66 7.47 -14.87
CA THR A 446 -23.81 7.85 -15.71
C THR A 446 -23.71 7.13 -17.06
N TRP A 447 -22.52 7.12 -17.67
CA TRP A 447 -22.29 6.39 -18.91
C TRP A 447 -22.56 4.88 -18.79
N VAL A 448 -22.09 4.23 -17.73
CA VAL A 448 -22.38 2.80 -17.48
C VAL A 448 -23.89 2.57 -17.35
N MET A 449 -24.63 3.48 -16.71
CA MET A 449 -26.09 3.39 -16.60
C MET A 449 -26.78 3.56 -17.96
N ASP A 450 -26.37 4.54 -18.75
CA ASP A 450 -26.99 4.83 -20.05
C ASP A 450 -26.71 3.73 -21.07
N LEU A 451 -25.50 3.15 -21.05
CA LEU A 451 -25.14 1.98 -21.88
C LEU A 451 -25.91 0.71 -21.49
N ALA A 452 -26.31 0.60 -20.23
CA ALA A 452 -27.14 -0.49 -19.73
C ALA A 452 -28.64 -0.23 -19.93
N SER A 453 -29.04 0.95 -20.41
CA SER A 453 -30.43 1.35 -20.55
C SER A 453 -31.14 0.52 -21.60
N GLU A 454 -32.38 0.09 -21.32
CA GLU A 454 -33.27 -0.51 -22.32
C GLU A 454 -33.69 0.52 -23.40
N ALA A 455 -33.55 1.83 -23.13
CA ALA A 455 -33.82 2.87 -24.12
C ALA A 455 -32.69 2.97 -25.16
N ASP A 456 -32.96 2.54 -26.39
CA ASP A 456 -32.01 2.56 -27.52
C ASP A 456 -31.38 3.94 -27.77
N LEU A 457 -32.11 5.03 -27.51
CA LEU A 457 -31.64 6.39 -27.75
C LEU A 457 -30.46 6.75 -26.83
N ASP A 458 -30.63 6.52 -25.51
CA ASP A 458 -29.63 6.87 -24.51
C ASP A 458 -28.38 5.99 -24.66
N ARG A 459 -28.60 4.69 -24.94
CA ARG A 459 -27.53 3.73 -25.18
C ARG A 459 -26.67 4.10 -26.39
N ARG A 460 -27.29 4.42 -27.53
CA ARG A 460 -26.54 4.79 -28.76
C ARG A 460 -25.80 6.11 -28.63
N GLN A 461 -26.42 7.12 -28.01
CA GLN A 461 -25.75 8.40 -27.77
C GLN A 461 -24.50 8.23 -26.91
N THR A 462 -24.60 7.41 -25.86
CA THR A 462 -23.48 7.15 -24.97
C THR A 462 -22.41 6.26 -25.61
N GLN A 463 -22.79 5.27 -26.44
CA GLN A 463 -21.87 4.49 -27.26
C GLN A 463 -21.01 5.38 -28.18
N GLU A 464 -21.64 6.28 -28.94
CA GLU A 464 -20.96 7.23 -29.83
C GLU A 464 -20.06 8.19 -29.05
N LEU A 465 -20.48 8.60 -27.85
CA LEU A 465 -19.70 9.47 -26.99
C LEU A 465 -18.43 8.77 -26.47
N ILE A 466 -18.54 7.55 -25.96
CA ILE A 466 -17.43 6.86 -25.29
C ILE A 466 -16.29 6.54 -26.23
N VAL A 467 -16.58 6.13 -27.46
CA VAL A 467 -15.53 5.79 -28.43
C VAL A 467 -14.65 7.00 -28.80
N THR A 468 -15.10 8.22 -28.49
CA THR A 468 -14.30 9.46 -28.64
C THR A 468 -13.45 9.82 -27.42
N ARG A 469 -13.59 9.11 -26.30
CA ARG A 469 -12.87 9.37 -25.04
C ARG A 469 -11.50 8.69 -25.00
N PRO A 470 -10.58 9.09 -24.11
CA PRO A 470 -9.33 8.38 -23.92
C PRO A 470 -9.54 6.91 -23.59
N VAL A 471 -8.68 6.03 -24.10
CA VAL A 471 -8.76 4.56 -23.86
C VAL A 471 -8.82 4.21 -22.37
N THR A 472 -8.19 5.03 -21.51
CA THR A 472 -8.27 4.87 -20.04
C THR A 472 -9.68 5.05 -19.49
N GLU A 473 -10.45 6.00 -20.03
CA GLU A 473 -11.86 6.21 -19.64
C GLU A 473 -12.76 5.12 -20.24
N GLN A 474 -12.51 4.74 -21.49
CA GLN A 474 -13.23 3.65 -22.15
C GLN A 474 -13.03 2.32 -21.42
N ARG A 475 -11.81 2.03 -20.97
CA ARG A 475 -11.47 0.85 -20.16
C ARG A 475 -12.24 0.84 -18.84
N ALA A 476 -12.24 1.95 -18.11
CA ALA A 476 -12.97 2.07 -16.84
C ALA A 476 -14.48 1.79 -17.01
N VAL A 477 -15.10 2.36 -18.06
CA VAL A 477 -16.51 2.11 -18.37
C VAL A 477 -16.76 0.66 -18.82
N THR A 478 -15.85 0.09 -19.60
CA THR A 478 -15.90 -1.31 -20.05
C THR A 478 -15.84 -2.28 -18.87
N GLU A 479 -14.92 -2.07 -17.93
CA GLU A 479 -14.83 -2.83 -16.69
C GLU A 479 -16.14 -2.71 -15.88
N GLY A 480 -16.69 -1.50 -15.78
CA GLY A 480 -17.99 -1.26 -15.15
C GLY A 480 -19.14 -2.03 -15.81
N LEU A 481 -19.19 -2.06 -17.14
CA LEU A 481 -20.19 -2.80 -17.92
C LEU A 481 -20.06 -4.31 -17.77
N VAL A 482 -18.84 -4.87 -17.87
CA VAL A 482 -18.60 -6.31 -17.69
C VAL A 482 -19.01 -6.76 -16.29
N GLN A 483 -18.68 -5.97 -15.25
CA GLN A 483 -19.08 -6.27 -13.87
C GLN A 483 -20.60 -6.21 -13.68
N ARG A 484 -21.28 -5.29 -14.38
CA ARG A 484 -22.73 -5.19 -14.37
C ARG A 484 -23.39 -6.37 -15.10
N ALA A 485 -22.86 -6.78 -16.23
CA ALA A 485 -23.36 -7.92 -17.02
C ALA A 485 -23.27 -9.25 -16.26
N ARG A 486 -22.31 -9.40 -15.34
CA ARG A 486 -22.21 -10.58 -14.44
C ARG A 486 -23.37 -10.71 -13.43
N ARG A 487 -24.23 -9.69 -13.29
CA ARG A 487 -25.16 -9.56 -12.16
C ARG A 487 -26.60 -9.34 -12.56
N GLU A 488 -26.86 -8.90 -13.79
CA GLU A 488 -28.21 -8.69 -14.29
C GLU A 488 -28.75 -9.92 -15.01
N THR A 489 -30.04 -10.17 -14.85
CA THR A 489 -30.74 -11.25 -15.57
C THR A 489 -31.07 -10.89 -17.01
N LYS A 490 -31.00 -9.60 -17.37
CA LYS A 490 -31.20 -9.08 -18.72
C LYS A 490 -29.92 -8.37 -19.14
N VAL A 491 -29.16 -9.00 -20.03
CA VAL A 491 -27.84 -8.50 -20.42
C VAL A 491 -27.78 -7.99 -21.85
N ASP A 492 -28.87 -8.04 -22.62
CA ASP A 492 -28.86 -7.65 -24.04
C ASP A 492 -28.30 -6.23 -24.28
N PRO A 493 -28.73 -5.17 -23.56
CA PRO A 493 -28.18 -3.83 -23.76
C PRO A 493 -26.69 -3.73 -23.39
N LEU A 494 -26.26 -4.53 -22.41
CA LEU A 494 -24.87 -4.57 -21.94
C LEU A 494 -23.97 -5.27 -22.97
N VAL A 495 -24.42 -6.41 -23.50
CA VAL A 495 -23.72 -7.17 -24.54
C VAL A 495 -23.62 -6.35 -25.83
N GLU A 496 -24.71 -5.71 -26.26
CA GLU A 496 -24.70 -4.81 -27.41
C GLU A 496 -23.66 -3.69 -27.25
N SER A 497 -23.61 -3.07 -26.06
CA SER A 497 -22.63 -2.01 -25.76
C SER A 497 -21.19 -2.52 -25.73
N LEU A 498 -20.93 -3.69 -25.16
CA LEU A 498 -19.61 -4.32 -25.17
C LEU A 498 -19.16 -4.66 -26.59
N VAL A 499 -20.04 -5.24 -27.42
CA VAL A 499 -19.76 -5.53 -28.83
C VAL A 499 -19.50 -4.25 -29.62
N TYR A 500 -20.27 -3.20 -29.37
CA TYR A 500 -20.04 -1.89 -30.00
C TYR A 500 -18.66 -1.33 -29.65
N LEU A 501 -18.27 -1.36 -28.37
CA LEU A 501 -16.95 -0.87 -27.94
C LEU A 501 -15.80 -1.70 -28.54
N ALA A 502 -15.93 -3.02 -28.60
CA ALA A 502 -14.91 -3.89 -29.21
C ALA A 502 -14.71 -3.61 -30.72
N ARG A 503 -15.77 -3.22 -31.44
CA ARG A 503 -15.67 -2.82 -32.85
C ARG A 503 -14.88 -1.54 -33.05
N HIS A 504 -14.99 -0.58 -32.12
CA HIS A 504 -14.46 0.77 -32.28
C HIS A 504 -13.14 1.02 -31.54
N THR A 505 -12.74 0.13 -30.62
CA THR A 505 -11.55 0.32 -29.78
C THR A 505 -10.72 -0.96 -29.73
N GLU A 506 -9.62 -0.97 -30.50
CA GLU A 506 -8.77 -2.14 -30.68
C GLU A 506 -8.11 -2.60 -29.37
N GLU A 507 -7.67 -1.64 -28.54
CA GLU A 507 -6.97 -1.87 -27.29
C GLU A 507 -7.81 -2.61 -26.24
N LEU A 508 -9.14 -2.63 -26.38
CA LEU A 508 -10.08 -3.24 -25.43
C LEU A 508 -10.63 -4.58 -25.90
N ARG A 509 -10.37 -5.00 -27.14
CA ARG A 509 -10.98 -6.20 -27.75
C ARG A 509 -10.75 -7.47 -26.94
N THR A 510 -9.52 -7.66 -26.45
CA THR A 510 -9.17 -8.83 -25.63
C THR A 510 -9.90 -8.82 -24.30
N GLU A 511 -9.90 -7.67 -23.59
CA GLU A 511 -10.58 -7.50 -22.30
C GLU A 511 -12.10 -7.72 -22.43
N ILE A 512 -12.70 -7.21 -23.51
CA ILE A 512 -14.13 -7.37 -23.80
C ILE A 512 -14.46 -8.83 -24.13
N ALA A 513 -13.66 -9.49 -24.95
CA ALA A 513 -13.87 -10.90 -25.30
C ALA A 513 -13.77 -11.82 -24.08
N GLU A 514 -12.81 -11.56 -23.17
CA GLU A 514 -12.73 -12.24 -21.88
C GLU A 514 -13.96 -11.95 -21.02
N GLY A 515 -14.39 -10.69 -20.94
CA GLY A 515 -15.60 -10.28 -20.22
C GLY A 515 -16.86 -10.99 -20.71
N LEU A 516 -17.06 -11.06 -22.03
CA LEU A 516 -18.18 -11.75 -22.68
C LEU A 516 -18.14 -13.26 -22.43
N TRP A 517 -16.95 -13.87 -22.44
CA TRP A 517 -16.79 -15.29 -22.07
C TRP A 517 -17.21 -15.58 -20.62
N HIS A 518 -16.92 -14.65 -19.70
CA HIS A 518 -17.30 -14.79 -18.29
C HIS A 518 -18.82 -14.69 -18.06
N VAL A 519 -19.57 -14.04 -18.97
CA VAL A 519 -21.04 -13.93 -18.88
C VAL A 519 -21.76 -14.81 -19.90
N ARG A 520 -21.08 -15.83 -20.45
CA ARG A 520 -21.58 -16.68 -21.54
C ARG A 520 -22.97 -17.29 -21.32
N ASP A 521 -23.29 -17.66 -20.08
CA ASP A 521 -24.57 -18.28 -19.72
C ASP A 521 -25.75 -17.31 -19.78
N MET A 522 -25.48 -16.00 -19.85
CA MET A 522 -26.47 -14.94 -19.94
C MET A 522 -26.63 -14.40 -21.36
N LEU A 523 -25.78 -14.82 -22.31
CA LEU A 523 -25.87 -14.36 -23.70
C LEU A 523 -27.18 -14.80 -24.34
N THR A 524 -27.62 -14.07 -25.35
CA THR A 524 -28.78 -14.42 -26.17
C THR A 524 -28.36 -14.86 -27.57
N PRO A 525 -29.20 -15.64 -28.28
CA PRO A 525 -28.93 -16.00 -29.68
C PRO A 525 -28.70 -14.79 -30.58
N ALA A 526 -29.37 -13.66 -30.29
CA ALA A 526 -29.17 -12.39 -30.99
C ALA A 526 -27.77 -11.83 -30.76
N GLY A 527 -27.30 -11.77 -29.51
CA GLY A 527 -25.95 -11.32 -29.19
C GLY A 527 -24.85 -12.22 -29.79
N ILE A 528 -25.08 -13.54 -29.82
CA ILE A 528 -24.16 -14.50 -30.47
C ILE A 528 -24.10 -14.23 -31.98
N TYR A 529 -25.24 -14.00 -32.62
CA TYR A 529 -25.31 -13.64 -34.02
C TYR A 529 -24.57 -12.32 -34.29
N ASP A 530 -24.79 -11.28 -33.50
CA ASP A 530 -24.12 -9.98 -33.65
C ASP A 530 -22.59 -10.08 -33.50
N MET A 531 -22.10 -10.91 -32.58
CA MET A 531 -20.67 -11.19 -32.44
C MET A 531 -20.12 -11.92 -33.67
N SER A 532 -20.86 -12.90 -34.21
CA SER A 532 -20.43 -13.66 -35.41
C SER A 532 -20.36 -12.81 -36.68
N GLN A 533 -21.21 -11.78 -36.78
CA GLN A 533 -21.22 -10.83 -37.90
C GLN A 533 -20.21 -9.69 -37.73
N SER A 534 -19.45 -9.67 -36.63
CA SER A 534 -18.43 -8.66 -36.38
C SER A 534 -17.17 -8.96 -37.19
N ASP A 535 -16.45 -7.91 -37.58
CA ASP A 535 -15.11 -7.96 -38.17
C ASP A 535 -13.98 -8.07 -37.13
N VAL A 536 -14.34 -8.29 -35.85
CA VAL A 536 -13.42 -8.34 -34.70
C VAL A 536 -13.03 -9.79 -34.42
N PRO A 537 -11.76 -10.20 -34.66
CA PRO A 537 -11.33 -11.59 -34.50
C PRO A 537 -11.58 -12.18 -33.11
N GLU A 538 -11.43 -11.37 -32.07
CA GLU A 538 -11.63 -11.78 -30.68
C GLU A 538 -13.09 -12.13 -30.38
N LEU A 539 -14.06 -11.41 -30.97
CA LEU A 539 -15.49 -11.72 -30.82
C LEU A 539 -15.86 -13.00 -31.57
N ILE A 540 -15.33 -13.19 -32.78
CA ILE A 540 -15.51 -14.42 -33.55
C ILE A 540 -14.93 -15.62 -32.78
N ALA A 541 -13.78 -15.45 -32.13
CA ALA A 541 -13.16 -16.48 -31.30
C ALA A 541 -14.04 -16.85 -30.09
N VAL A 542 -14.74 -15.89 -29.48
CA VAL A 542 -15.72 -16.18 -28.42
C VAL A 542 -16.86 -17.04 -28.96
N VAL A 543 -17.42 -16.73 -30.14
CA VAL A 543 -18.48 -17.54 -30.77
C VAL A 543 -18.00 -18.96 -31.07
N ALA A 544 -16.79 -19.12 -31.62
CA ALA A 544 -16.22 -20.44 -31.87
C ALA A 544 -16.06 -21.24 -30.57
N LYS A 545 -15.60 -20.58 -29.49
CA LYS A 545 -15.46 -21.19 -28.17
C LYS A 545 -16.80 -21.58 -27.55
N LEU A 546 -17.87 -20.80 -27.79
CA LEU A 546 -19.24 -21.14 -27.36
C LEU A 546 -19.80 -22.34 -28.12
N ALA A 547 -19.53 -22.46 -29.43
CA ALA A 547 -19.97 -23.60 -30.23
C ALA A 547 -19.38 -24.94 -29.73
N ASP A 548 -18.15 -24.91 -29.22
CA ASP A 548 -17.44 -26.08 -28.69
C ASP A 548 -17.66 -26.30 -27.17
N ALA A 549 -18.37 -25.38 -26.50
CA ALA A 549 -18.61 -25.46 -25.06
C ALA A 549 -19.66 -26.54 -24.72
N THR A 550 -19.41 -27.31 -23.66
CA THR A 550 -20.32 -28.39 -23.20
C THR A 550 -21.04 -28.07 -21.90
N ASP A 551 -20.74 -26.89 -21.34
CA ASP A 551 -21.17 -26.40 -20.03
C ASP A 551 -22.19 -25.25 -20.12
N ILE A 552 -22.72 -24.95 -21.31
CA ILE A 552 -23.68 -23.85 -21.57
C ILE A 552 -25.05 -24.37 -22.02
N ASP A 553 -26.07 -23.50 -22.00
CA ASP A 553 -27.42 -23.85 -22.48
C ASP A 553 -27.42 -24.35 -23.94
N ALA A 554 -28.13 -25.46 -24.18
CA ALA A 554 -28.13 -26.13 -25.49
C ALA A 554 -28.65 -25.25 -26.63
N MET A 555 -29.58 -24.32 -26.35
CA MET A 555 -30.09 -23.38 -27.34
C MET A 555 -29.03 -22.34 -27.72
N LEU A 556 -28.20 -21.90 -26.76
CA LEU A 556 -27.09 -20.99 -27.00
C LEU A 556 -25.94 -21.66 -27.73
N GLN A 557 -25.60 -22.90 -27.35
CA GLN A 557 -24.60 -23.68 -28.07
C GLN A 557 -25.04 -23.89 -29.53
N GLN A 558 -26.31 -24.26 -29.76
CA GLN A 558 -26.82 -24.42 -31.12
C GLN A 558 -26.79 -23.11 -31.91
N ALA A 559 -27.16 -21.99 -31.29
CA ALA A 559 -27.06 -20.67 -31.92
C ALA A 559 -25.61 -20.33 -32.29
N ALA A 560 -24.64 -20.67 -31.45
CA ALA A 560 -23.21 -20.46 -31.73
C ALA A 560 -22.68 -21.36 -32.86
N VAL A 561 -23.11 -22.62 -32.92
CA VAL A 561 -22.80 -23.54 -34.03
C VAL A 561 -23.36 -23.00 -35.35
N GLU A 562 -24.64 -22.61 -35.36
CA GLU A 562 -25.28 -22.04 -36.55
C GLU A 562 -24.65 -20.72 -36.99
N ALA A 563 -24.21 -19.89 -36.05
CA ALA A 563 -23.54 -18.62 -36.33
C ALA A 563 -22.12 -18.83 -36.88
N ARG A 564 -21.37 -19.81 -36.32
CA ARG A 564 -20.03 -20.18 -36.78
C ARG A 564 -20.04 -20.77 -38.19
N ASP A 565 -21.06 -21.57 -38.53
CA ASP A 565 -21.13 -22.25 -39.83
C ASP A 565 -21.64 -21.32 -40.96
N ARG A 566 -22.17 -20.13 -40.62
CA ARG A 566 -22.69 -19.12 -41.57
C ARG A 566 -21.76 -17.92 -41.80
N GLY A 567 -20.89 -17.61 -40.84
CA GLY A 567 -19.82 -16.60 -40.97
C GLY A 567 -18.58 -17.19 -41.62
#